data_AF-A0A7T1MJN0-F1
#
_entry.id   AF-A0A7T1MJN0-F1
#
_cell.length_a   1.000
_cell.length_b   1.000
_cell.length_c   1.000
_cell.angle_alpha   90.00
_cell.angle_beta   90.00
_cell.angle_gamma   90.00
#
_symmetry.space_group_name_H-M   'P 1'
#
loop_
_entity.id
_entity.type
_entity.pdbx_description
1 polymer ?
#
loop_
_entity_poly.entity_id
_entity_poly.type
_entity_poly.pdbx_seq_one_letter_code
_entity_poly.pdbx_strand_id
1 'polypeptide(L)'
;MVNGSERPERPAPQAPAGHLPVQLIHRYLRLFAFYDRDGDGRHTLRGDFEPVAAQLAQRWQGRRTPFPNLLQLLLDTYRHENARRDSDHNGQVTQVEFVASHARVFAAFQADPDGARRFIARSAGGFFDVLDLDGDGMLCLDDLASFASAYGHPTGSIAANLDAMLAGLGLPAGLLPREAFLTLVEQYWFDPSPEAPGRHLFDGVGLSDPSDAHTASIAPPSVDDKLGLDGPER
;
A
#
# COMPACT_ATOMS: atom_id res chain seq x y z
N MET A 1 12.18 54.18 33.57
CA MET A 1 12.96 54.11 32.31
C MET A 1 13.90 52.92 32.47
N VAL A 2 13.87 51.80 31.75
CA VAL A 2 13.26 51.43 30.46
C VAL A 2 12.86 49.94 30.56
N ASN A 3 11.67 49.59 30.05
CA ASN A 3 11.19 48.21 29.88
C ASN A 3 12.07 47.47 28.87
N GLY A 4 12.63 46.32 29.26
CA GLY A 4 13.28 45.38 28.35
C GLY A 4 12.21 44.55 27.63
N SER A 5 11.85 44.95 26.41
CA SER A 5 11.02 44.14 25.51
C SER A 5 11.84 42.96 24.98
N GLU A 6 11.58 41.76 25.50
CA GLU A 6 11.95 40.51 24.83
C GLU A 6 11.20 40.44 23.50
N ARG A 7 11.97 40.37 22.40
CA ARG A 7 11.41 40.04 21.09
C ARG A 7 11.05 38.56 21.08
N PRO A 8 9.83 38.17 20.66
CA PRO A 8 9.54 36.76 20.43
C PRO A 8 10.44 36.24 19.30
N GLU A 9 11.13 35.12 19.57
CA GLU A 9 11.84 34.34 18.56
C GLU A 9 10.89 34.04 17.40
N ARG A 10 11.31 34.39 16.18
CA ARG A 10 10.60 33.97 14.99
C ARG A 10 10.66 32.45 14.92
N PRO A 11 9.52 31.74 14.76
CA PRO A 11 9.58 30.32 14.46
C PRO A 11 10.41 30.12 13.19
N ALA A 12 11.29 29.11 13.22
CA ALA A 12 12.04 28.68 12.05
C ALA A 12 11.08 28.40 10.89
N PRO A 13 11.49 28.66 9.63
CA PRO A 13 10.64 28.38 8.48
C PRO A 13 10.26 26.90 8.48
N GLN A 14 8.97 26.62 8.56
CA GLN A 14 8.43 25.28 8.31
C GLN A 14 8.86 24.87 6.89
N ALA A 15 9.49 23.71 6.76
CA ALA A 15 9.84 23.14 5.47
C ALA A 15 8.57 23.03 4.60
N PRO A 16 8.63 23.33 3.29
CA PRO A 16 7.47 23.22 2.42
C PRO A 16 6.97 21.78 2.42
N ALA A 17 5.64 21.60 2.53
CA ALA A 17 4.98 20.31 2.38
C ALA A 17 5.47 19.63 1.10
N GLY A 18 6.20 18.52 1.25
CA GLY A 18 6.94 17.89 0.16
C GLY A 18 6.00 17.45 -0.97
N HIS A 19 6.29 17.90 -2.20
CA HIS A 19 5.63 17.40 -3.39
C HIS A 19 5.87 15.89 -3.53
N LEU A 20 4.83 15.10 -3.80
CA LEU A 20 4.95 13.66 -3.97
C LEU A 20 5.81 13.36 -5.21
N PRO A 21 6.92 12.59 -5.09
CA PRO A 21 7.74 12.22 -6.24
C PRO A 21 6.94 11.50 -7.34
N VAL A 22 7.21 11.83 -8.60
CA VAL A 22 6.50 11.23 -9.77
C VAL A 22 6.61 9.71 -9.81
N GLN A 23 7.75 9.16 -9.36
CA GLN A 23 7.98 7.72 -9.27
C GLN A 23 7.02 7.04 -8.29
N LEU A 24 6.60 7.74 -7.23
CA LEU A 24 5.62 7.25 -6.27
C LEU A 24 4.20 7.39 -6.81
N ILE A 25 3.89 8.47 -7.53
CA ILE A 25 2.61 8.62 -8.23
C ILE A 25 2.37 7.44 -9.18
N HIS A 26 3.35 7.12 -10.03
CA HIS A 26 3.24 5.98 -10.96
C HIS A 26 3.02 4.65 -10.24
N ARG A 27 3.71 4.42 -9.11
CA ARG A 27 3.48 3.23 -8.29
C ARG A 27 2.09 3.20 -7.68
N TYR A 28 1.60 4.30 -7.13
CA TYR A 28 0.26 4.32 -6.55
C TYR A 28 -0.84 4.11 -7.59
N LEU A 29 -0.67 4.64 -8.82
CA LEU A 29 -1.58 4.36 -9.93
C LEU A 29 -1.52 2.89 -10.37
N ARG A 30 -0.33 2.29 -10.37
CA ARG A 30 -0.17 0.85 -10.64
C ARG A 30 -0.84 -0.01 -9.57
N LEU A 31 -0.66 0.33 -8.29
CA LEU A 31 -1.35 -0.34 -7.19
C LEU A 31 -2.86 -0.16 -7.28
N PHE A 32 -3.32 1.03 -7.70
CA PHE A 32 -4.73 1.25 -7.95
C PHE A 32 -5.26 0.29 -9.01
N ALA A 33 -4.61 0.20 -10.17
CA ALA A 33 -4.99 -0.71 -11.24
C ALA A 33 -4.87 -2.19 -10.82
N PHE A 34 -3.94 -2.53 -9.93
CA PHE A 34 -3.87 -3.87 -9.36
C PHE A 34 -5.10 -4.21 -8.51
N TYR A 35 -5.59 -3.27 -7.71
CA TYR A 35 -6.77 -3.46 -6.86
C TYR A 35 -8.11 -3.34 -7.59
N ASP A 36 -8.15 -2.61 -8.70
CA ASP A 36 -9.32 -2.45 -9.58
C ASP A 36 -9.55 -3.74 -10.38
N ARG A 37 -10.20 -4.71 -9.72
CA ARG A 37 -10.37 -6.09 -10.20
C ARG A 37 -11.33 -6.17 -11.37
N ASP A 38 -12.40 -5.36 -11.34
CA ASP A 38 -13.39 -5.34 -12.41
C ASP A 38 -13.09 -4.30 -13.51
N GLY A 39 -12.09 -3.43 -13.29
CA GLY A 39 -11.56 -2.51 -14.27
C GLY A 39 -12.47 -1.30 -14.54
N ASP A 40 -13.35 -0.97 -13.59
CA ASP A 40 -14.29 0.14 -13.72
C ASP A 40 -13.69 1.52 -13.39
N GLY A 41 -12.42 1.53 -12.94
CA GLY A 41 -11.68 2.74 -12.59
C GLY A 41 -11.97 3.25 -11.18
N ARG A 42 -12.57 2.43 -10.32
CA ARG A 42 -12.97 2.77 -8.94
C ARG A 42 -12.75 1.57 -8.04
N HIS A 43 -12.41 1.81 -6.78
CA HIS A 43 -12.41 0.74 -5.79
C HIS A 43 -13.69 0.72 -4.98
N THR A 44 -14.37 -0.41 -4.99
CA THR A 44 -15.56 -0.68 -4.19
C THR A 44 -15.37 -1.96 -3.38
N LEU A 45 -16.02 -2.02 -2.22
CA LEU A 45 -15.99 -3.25 -1.42
C LEU A 45 -16.56 -4.44 -2.20
N ARG A 46 -17.64 -4.22 -2.96
CA ARG A 46 -18.39 -5.28 -3.64
C ARG A 46 -17.74 -5.76 -4.94
N GLY A 47 -17.26 -4.84 -5.78
CA GLY A 47 -16.63 -5.16 -7.06
C GLY A 47 -15.25 -5.77 -6.88
N ASP A 48 -14.43 -5.12 -6.04
CA ASP A 48 -13.01 -5.43 -5.96
C ASP A 48 -12.67 -6.36 -4.81
N PHE A 49 -13.06 -5.99 -3.60
CA PHE A 49 -12.44 -6.54 -2.40
C PHE A 49 -13.16 -7.77 -1.81
N GLU A 50 -14.49 -7.84 -1.91
CA GLU A 50 -15.29 -8.99 -1.47
C GLU A 50 -14.88 -10.29 -2.18
N PRO A 51 -14.77 -10.32 -3.53
CA PRO A 51 -14.31 -11.52 -4.24
C PRO A 51 -12.90 -11.94 -3.84
N VAL A 52 -11.99 -10.97 -3.68
CA VAL A 52 -10.60 -11.21 -3.23
C VAL A 52 -10.61 -11.82 -1.84
N ALA A 53 -11.32 -11.22 -0.88
CA ALA A 53 -11.40 -11.68 0.50
C ALA A 53 -11.94 -13.11 0.59
N ALA A 54 -12.99 -13.42 -0.18
CA ALA A 54 -13.55 -14.76 -0.26
C ALA A 54 -12.54 -15.78 -0.81
N GLN A 55 -11.82 -15.43 -1.88
CA GLN A 55 -10.82 -16.31 -2.49
C GLN A 55 -9.61 -16.55 -1.57
N LEU A 56 -9.11 -15.51 -0.90
CA LEU A 56 -8.02 -15.66 0.07
C LEU A 56 -8.45 -16.51 1.28
N ALA A 57 -9.64 -16.26 1.83
CA ALA A 57 -10.17 -17.06 2.94
C ALA A 57 -10.40 -18.53 2.54
N GLN A 58 -10.81 -18.77 1.28
CA GLN A 58 -11.00 -20.12 0.76
C GLN A 58 -9.71 -20.95 0.73
N ARG A 59 -8.54 -20.33 0.50
CA ARG A 59 -7.24 -21.04 0.53
C ARG A 59 -6.99 -21.73 1.88
N TRP A 60 -7.56 -21.18 2.95
CA TRP A 60 -7.41 -21.69 4.31
C TRP A 60 -8.47 -22.73 4.71
N GLN A 61 -9.40 -23.11 3.83
CA GLN A 61 -10.41 -24.12 4.16
C GLN A 61 -9.76 -25.48 4.49
N GLY A 62 -10.16 -26.06 5.63
CA GLY A 62 -9.58 -27.30 6.14
C GLY A 62 -8.19 -27.14 6.77
N ARG A 63 -7.69 -25.90 6.91
CA ARG A 63 -6.41 -25.57 7.55
C ARG A 63 -6.64 -24.75 8.81
N ARG A 64 -5.63 -24.70 9.68
CA ARG A 64 -5.61 -23.76 10.80
C ARG A 64 -5.36 -22.37 10.25
N THR A 65 -6.27 -21.43 10.48
CA THR A 65 -6.11 -20.04 10.04
C THR A 65 -5.14 -19.27 10.94
N PRO A 66 -4.42 -18.25 10.41
CA PRO A 66 -3.59 -17.35 11.22
C PRO A 66 -4.47 -16.44 12.10
N PHE A 67 -5.68 -16.13 11.62
CA PHE A 67 -6.64 -15.28 12.29
C PHE A 67 -8.01 -15.97 12.43
N PRO A 68 -8.70 -15.84 13.58
CA PRO A 68 -10.08 -16.30 13.68
C PRO A 68 -10.98 -15.50 12.74
N ASN A 69 -11.97 -16.16 12.12
CA ASN A 69 -12.92 -15.53 11.20
C ASN A 69 -12.25 -14.73 10.06
N LEU A 70 -11.19 -15.29 9.45
CA LEU A 70 -10.35 -14.63 8.44
C LEU A 70 -11.12 -13.84 7.37
N LEU A 71 -12.21 -14.41 6.82
CA LEU A 71 -13.04 -13.70 5.83
C LEU A 71 -13.58 -12.37 6.38
N GLN A 72 -14.14 -12.39 7.58
CA GLN A 72 -14.69 -11.20 8.21
C GLN A 72 -13.59 -10.17 8.49
N LEU A 73 -12.42 -10.60 8.97
CA LEU A 73 -11.27 -9.74 9.19
C LEU A 73 -10.83 -9.03 7.89
N LEU A 74 -10.74 -9.76 6.78
CA LEU A 74 -10.37 -9.18 5.48
C LEU A 74 -11.41 -8.17 5.01
N LEU A 75 -12.70 -8.50 5.09
CA LEU A 75 -13.79 -7.59 4.70
C LEU A 75 -13.80 -6.31 5.53
N ASP A 76 -13.60 -6.43 6.85
CA ASP A 76 -13.56 -5.27 7.74
C ASP A 76 -12.33 -4.40 7.48
N THR A 77 -11.18 -5.02 7.19
CA THR A 77 -9.95 -4.31 6.80
C THR A 77 -10.15 -3.54 5.49
N TYR A 78 -10.69 -4.19 4.46
CA TYR A 78 -10.96 -3.52 3.18
C TYR A 78 -11.98 -2.39 3.34
N ARG A 79 -13.05 -2.58 4.11
CA ARG A 79 -14.04 -1.52 4.39
C ARG A 79 -13.39 -0.33 5.09
N HIS A 80 -12.56 -0.58 6.10
CA HIS A 80 -11.86 0.47 6.83
C HIS A 80 -10.91 1.26 5.91
N GLU A 81 -10.09 0.55 5.13
CA GLU A 81 -9.14 1.19 4.23
C GLU A 81 -9.83 1.96 3.10
N ASN A 82 -10.95 1.48 2.57
CA ASN A 82 -11.72 2.21 1.56
C ASN A 82 -12.35 3.48 2.16
N ALA A 83 -13.01 3.37 3.30
CA ALA A 83 -13.65 4.51 3.97
C ALA A 83 -12.65 5.62 4.35
N ARG A 84 -11.39 5.26 4.66
CA ARG A 84 -10.32 6.25 4.94
C ARG A 84 -9.86 7.01 3.68
N ARG A 85 -10.05 6.43 2.50
CA ARG A 85 -9.63 7.01 1.21
C ARG A 85 -10.75 7.77 0.52
N ASP A 86 -11.98 7.28 0.66
CA ASP A 86 -13.23 7.83 0.16
C ASP A 86 -13.53 9.18 0.82
N SER A 87 -13.18 10.26 0.13
CA SER A 87 -13.16 11.61 0.68
C SER A 87 -14.51 12.31 0.59
N ASP A 88 -15.33 11.93 -0.38
CA ASP A 88 -16.68 12.43 -0.55
C ASP A 88 -17.75 11.49 0.04
N HIS A 89 -17.33 10.35 0.60
CA HIS A 89 -18.16 9.35 1.26
C HIS A 89 -19.22 8.73 0.35
N ASN A 90 -18.90 8.56 -0.94
CA ASN A 90 -19.81 7.99 -1.92
C ASN A 90 -19.77 6.45 -1.98
N GLY A 91 -18.93 5.81 -1.16
CA GLY A 91 -18.75 4.36 -1.08
C GLY A 91 -17.76 3.80 -2.10
N GLN A 92 -17.07 4.65 -2.85
CA GLN A 92 -16.13 4.31 -3.90
C GLN A 92 -14.85 5.12 -3.71
N VAL A 93 -13.71 4.60 -4.16
CA VAL A 93 -12.44 5.35 -4.15
C VAL A 93 -11.97 5.51 -5.58
N THR A 94 -11.81 6.76 -6.01
CA THR A 94 -11.25 7.09 -7.32
C THR A 94 -9.72 7.08 -7.31
N GLN A 95 -9.08 7.08 -8.48
CA GLN A 95 -7.62 7.23 -8.60
C GLN A 95 -7.08 8.47 -7.89
N VAL A 96 -7.79 9.60 -8.01
CA VAL A 96 -7.38 10.87 -7.40
C VAL A 96 -7.38 10.75 -5.87
N GLU A 97 -8.43 10.17 -5.29
CA GLU A 97 -8.53 9.94 -3.85
C GLU A 97 -7.50 8.94 -3.35
N PHE A 98 -7.25 7.88 -4.12
CA PHE A 98 -6.26 6.88 -3.81
C PHE A 98 -4.85 7.48 -3.73
N VAL A 99 -4.45 8.25 -4.75
CA VAL A 99 -3.13 8.93 -4.78
C VAL A 99 -3.05 10.00 -3.68
N ALA A 100 -4.10 10.81 -3.48
CA ALA A 100 -4.13 11.82 -2.42
C ALA A 100 -3.98 11.19 -1.03
N SER A 101 -4.63 10.05 -0.79
CA SER A 101 -4.50 9.33 0.49
C SER A 101 -3.09 8.80 0.70
N HIS A 102 -2.45 8.24 -0.33
CA HIS A 102 -1.06 7.79 -0.23
C HIS A 102 -0.07 8.96 -0.08
N ALA A 103 -0.32 10.11 -0.70
CA ALA A 103 0.47 11.31 -0.47
C ALA A 103 0.44 11.75 1.00
N ARG A 104 -0.71 11.66 1.67
CA ARG A 104 -0.82 11.91 3.13
C ARG A 104 -0.02 10.90 3.95
N VAL A 105 -0.06 9.61 3.58
CA VAL A 105 0.73 8.56 4.25
C VAL A 105 2.24 8.80 4.04
N PHE A 106 2.66 9.19 2.84
CA PHE A 106 4.05 9.56 2.53
C PHE A 106 4.52 10.77 3.35
N ALA A 107 3.70 11.82 3.47
CA ALA A 107 4.02 12.97 4.31
C ALA A 107 4.14 12.57 5.80
N ALA A 108 3.25 11.70 6.29
CA ALA A 108 3.34 11.16 7.65
C ALA A 108 4.61 10.31 7.85
N PHE A 109 5.01 9.51 6.85
CA PHE A 109 6.27 8.77 6.87
C PHE A 109 7.48 9.72 6.98
N GLN A 110 7.50 10.84 6.26
CA GLN A 110 8.58 11.81 6.37
C GLN A 110 8.67 12.45 7.77
N ALA A 111 7.53 12.59 8.46
CA ALA A 111 7.48 13.16 9.80
C ALA A 111 7.86 12.16 10.91
N ASP A 112 7.47 10.88 10.78
CA ASP A 112 7.80 9.80 11.72
C ASP A 112 8.08 8.47 10.98
N PRO A 113 9.31 8.28 10.47
CA PRO A 113 9.68 7.06 9.74
C PRO A 113 9.54 5.80 10.61
N ASP A 114 9.89 5.87 11.90
CA ASP A 114 9.85 4.70 12.78
C ASP A 114 8.41 4.30 13.13
N GLY A 115 7.52 5.28 13.30
CA GLY A 115 6.08 5.05 13.41
C GLY A 115 5.51 4.37 12.18
N ALA A 116 5.90 4.83 10.99
CA ALA A 116 5.49 4.21 9.74
C ALA A 116 6.01 2.77 9.59
N ARG A 117 7.27 2.49 9.95
CA ARG A 117 7.80 1.11 9.98
C ARG A 117 7.04 0.20 10.92
N ARG A 118 6.70 0.68 12.13
CA ARG A 118 5.84 -0.07 13.06
C ARG A 118 4.45 -0.33 12.47
N PHE A 119 3.89 0.61 11.72
CA PHE A 119 2.63 0.41 11.00
C PHE A 119 2.76 -0.64 9.89
N ILE A 120 3.78 -0.56 9.04
CA ILE A 120 4.06 -1.57 7.99
C ILE A 120 4.20 -2.96 8.60
N ALA A 121 5.00 -3.09 9.67
CA ALA A 121 5.21 -4.37 10.34
C ALA A 121 3.91 -4.99 10.87
N ARG A 122 2.94 -4.17 11.32
CA ARG A 122 1.62 -4.67 11.73
C ARG A 122 0.73 -5.00 10.52
N SER A 123 0.55 -4.05 9.61
CA SER A 123 -0.41 -4.16 8.51
C SER A 123 0.07 -5.13 7.43
N ALA A 124 1.23 -4.85 6.83
CA ALA A 124 1.82 -5.73 5.82
C ALA A 124 2.26 -7.05 6.44
N GLY A 125 2.73 -7.05 7.68
CA GLY A 125 3.07 -8.27 8.40
C GLY A 125 1.86 -9.18 8.64
N GLY A 126 0.69 -8.63 9.00
CA GLY A 126 -0.54 -9.43 9.08
C GLY A 126 -0.96 -9.96 7.71
N PHE A 127 -0.77 -9.17 6.65
CA PHE A 127 -1.05 -9.60 5.29
C PHE A 127 -0.12 -10.74 4.83
N PHE A 128 1.15 -10.69 5.20
CA PHE A 128 2.10 -11.78 5.00
C PHE A 128 1.58 -13.09 5.59
N ASP A 129 1.08 -13.08 6.84
CA ASP A 129 0.52 -14.28 7.47
C ASP A 129 -0.70 -14.85 6.74
N VAL A 130 -1.48 -14.00 6.05
CA VAL A 130 -2.60 -14.47 5.23
C VAL A 130 -2.12 -15.16 3.94
N LEU A 131 -1.01 -14.69 3.38
CA LEU A 131 -0.44 -15.22 2.15
C LEU A 131 0.35 -16.51 2.37
N ASP A 132 1.15 -16.56 3.45
CA ASP A 132 1.99 -17.68 3.88
C ASP A 132 1.12 -18.84 4.35
N LEU A 133 0.77 -19.72 3.41
CA LEU A 133 -0.27 -20.73 3.60
C LEU A 133 0.20 -21.93 4.43
N ASP A 134 1.51 -22.18 4.49
CA ASP A 134 2.09 -23.26 5.30
C ASP A 134 2.76 -22.77 6.59
N GLY A 135 2.96 -21.46 6.74
CA GLY A 135 3.42 -20.81 7.96
C GLY A 135 4.90 -20.99 8.21
N ASP A 136 5.70 -21.18 7.16
CA ASP A 136 7.15 -21.38 7.26
C ASP A 136 7.93 -20.05 7.38
N GLY A 137 7.25 -18.91 7.28
CA GLY A 137 7.83 -17.57 7.35
C GLY A 137 8.41 -17.08 6.02
N MET A 138 8.09 -17.77 4.91
CA MET A 138 8.52 -17.45 3.55
C MET A 138 7.31 -17.42 2.61
N LEU A 139 7.28 -16.48 1.66
CA LEU A 139 6.33 -16.56 0.55
C LEU A 139 6.98 -17.26 -0.63
N CYS A 140 6.32 -18.28 -1.16
CA CYS A 140 6.72 -18.93 -2.40
C CYS A 140 5.97 -18.38 -3.61
N LEU A 141 6.34 -18.84 -4.81
CA LEU A 141 5.69 -18.44 -6.06
C LEU A 141 4.17 -18.66 -6.03
N ASP A 142 3.71 -19.78 -5.46
CA ASP A 142 2.29 -20.13 -5.43
C ASP A 142 1.49 -19.17 -4.52
N ASP A 143 2.09 -18.63 -3.46
CA ASP A 143 1.44 -17.65 -2.58
C ASP A 143 1.21 -16.32 -3.30
N LEU A 144 2.24 -15.84 -4.00
CA LEU A 144 2.19 -14.61 -4.78
C LEU A 144 1.26 -14.76 -5.99
N ALA A 145 1.29 -15.90 -6.67
CA ALA A 145 0.41 -16.22 -7.79
C ALA A 145 -1.06 -16.32 -7.36
N SER A 146 -1.32 -16.94 -6.21
CA SER A 146 -2.66 -17.00 -5.64
C SER A 146 -3.20 -15.61 -5.29
N PHE A 147 -2.35 -14.73 -4.77
CA PHE A 147 -2.72 -13.34 -4.47
C PHE A 147 -3.06 -12.55 -5.74
N ALA A 148 -2.21 -12.58 -6.77
CA ALA A 148 -2.49 -11.90 -8.03
C ALA A 148 -3.75 -12.44 -8.72
N SER A 149 -3.93 -13.76 -8.73
CA SER A 149 -5.14 -14.41 -9.26
C SER A 149 -6.40 -14.03 -8.47
N ALA A 150 -6.28 -13.80 -7.15
CA ALA A 150 -7.39 -13.28 -6.34
C ALA A 150 -7.83 -11.87 -6.73
N TYR A 151 -7.00 -11.12 -7.45
CA TYR A 151 -7.36 -9.85 -8.10
C TYR A 151 -7.62 -9.97 -9.60
N GLY A 152 -7.65 -11.20 -10.16
CA GLY A 152 -7.96 -11.42 -11.57
C GLY A 152 -6.77 -11.24 -12.52
N HIS A 153 -5.55 -11.08 -11.99
CA HIS A 153 -4.37 -10.84 -12.81
C HIS A 153 -3.71 -12.12 -13.34
N PRO A 154 -3.08 -12.08 -14.52
CA PRO A 154 -2.25 -13.16 -15.01
C PRO A 154 -1.02 -13.38 -14.11
N THR A 155 -0.62 -14.64 -13.93
CA THR A 155 0.45 -15.02 -13.00
C THR A 155 1.77 -15.38 -13.68
N GLY A 156 1.80 -15.40 -15.02
CA GLY A 156 2.92 -15.95 -15.80
C GLY A 156 4.28 -15.26 -15.60
N SER A 157 4.31 -14.00 -15.15
CA SER A 157 5.55 -13.25 -14.94
C SER A 157 5.92 -13.05 -13.46
N ILE A 158 5.15 -13.60 -12.52
CA ILE A 158 5.38 -13.40 -11.08
C ILE A 158 6.73 -13.96 -10.64
N ALA A 159 7.15 -15.11 -11.18
CA ALA A 159 8.45 -15.70 -10.87
C ALA A 159 9.61 -14.78 -11.24
N ALA A 160 9.56 -14.16 -12.43
CA ALA A 160 10.60 -13.24 -12.88
C ALA A 160 10.69 -11.99 -11.99
N ASN A 161 9.55 -11.47 -11.51
CA ASN A 161 9.55 -10.33 -10.60
C ASN A 161 10.04 -10.69 -9.20
N LEU A 162 9.66 -11.87 -8.69
CA LEU A 162 10.16 -12.38 -7.42
C LEU A 162 11.69 -12.44 -7.46
N ASP A 163 12.25 -13.04 -8.52
CA ASP A 163 13.69 -13.14 -8.69
C ASP A 163 14.36 -11.76 -8.83
N ALA A 164 13.73 -10.81 -9.52
CA ALA A 164 14.25 -9.44 -9.64
C ALA A 164 14.28 -8.70 -8.28
N MET A 165 13.21 -8.83 -7.48
CA MET A 165 13.16 -8.25 -6.13
C MET A 165 14.23 -8.86 -5.23
N LEU A 166 14.37 -10.18 -5.24
CA LEU A 166 15.35 -10.90 -4.42
C LEU A 166 16.78 -10.58 -4.85
N ALA A 167 17.07 -10.55 -6.15
CA ALA A 167 18.37 -10.16 -6.68
C ALA A 167 18.74 -8.72 -6.29
N GLY A 168 17.78 -7.80 -6.35
CA GLY A 168 17.97 -6.41 -5.92
C GLY A 168 18.29 -6.26 -4.42
N LEU A 169 17.85 -7.21 -3.60
CA LEU A 169 18.18 -7.30 -2.17
C LEU A 169 19.43 -8.16 -1.88
N GLY A 170 20.05 -8.76 -2.89
CA GLY A 170 21.16 -9.69 -2.73
C GLY A 170 20.77 -11.04 -2.10
N LEU A 171 19.51 -11.45 -2.26
CA LEU A 171 18.95 -12.69 -1.74
C LEU A 171 18.87 -13.78 -2.83
N PRO A 172 18.89 -15.07 -2.45
CA PRO A 172 18.66 -16.16 -3.39
C PRO A 172 17.25 -16.10 -3.98
N ALA A 173 17.10 -16.62 -5.20
CA ALA A 173 15.84 -16.69 -5.94
C ALA A 173 14.78 -17.61 -5.28
N GLY A 174 13.51 -17.38 -5.60
CA GLY A 174 12.40 -18.31 -5.38
C GLY A 174 11.63 -18.23 -4.05
N LEU A 175 12.23 -17.73 -2.95
CA LEU A 175 11.54 -17.61 -1.66
C LEU A 175 11.72 -16.20 -1.09
N LEU A 176 10.61 -15.59 -0.64
CA LEU A 176 10.61 -14.24 -0.07
C LEU A 176 10.42 -14.28 1.45
N PRO A 177 11.50 -14.07 2.24
CA PRO A 177 11.38 -13.97 3.69
C PRO A 177 10.53 -12.79 4.13
N ARG A 178 9.86 -12.93 5.27
CA ARG A 178 9.08 -11.84 5.89
C ARG A 178 9.81 -10.50 5.97
N GLU A 179 11.06 -10.48 6.42
CA GLU A 179 11.83 -9.23 6.55
C GLU A 179 12.08 -8.56 5.20
N ALA A 180 12.38 -9.36 4.18
CA ALA A 180 12.53 -8.89 2.81
C ALA A 180 11.20 -8.36 2.26
N PHE A 181 10.08 -9.05 2.50
CA PHE A 181 8.75 -8.58 2.13
C PHE A 181 8.43 -7.21 2.74
N LEU A 182 8.66 -7.03 4.05
CA LEU A 182 8.43 -5.73 4.72
C LEU A 182 9.32 -4.63 4.15
N THR A 183 10.57 -4.95 3.81
CA THR A 183 11.49 -4.02 3.15
C THR A 183 10.98 -3.60 1.77
N LEU A 184 10.51 -4.55 0.97
CA LEU A 184 9.95 -4.28 -0.36
C LEU A 184 8.69 -3.42 -0.28
N VAL A 185 7.82 -3.66 0.71
CA VAL A 185 6.62 -2.82 0.96
C VAL A 185 7.00 -1.40 1.36
N GLU A 186 7.97 -1.22 2.28
CA GLU A 186 8.48 0.10 2.64
C GLU A 186 9.05 0.83 1.42
N GLN A 187 9.90 0.16 0.64
CA GLN A 187 10.45 0.72 -0.59
C GLN A 187 9.37 1.09 -1.59
N TYR A 188 8.39 0.22 -1.82
CA TYR A 188 7.31 0.47 -2.77
C TYR A 188 6.50 1.72 -2.39
N TRP A 189 6.19 1.89 -1.11
CA TRP A 189 5.39 3.02 -0.63
C TRP A 189 6.17 4.31 -0.43
N PHE A 190 7.46 4.28 -0.11
CA PHE A 190 8.16 5.46 0.39
C PHE A 190 9.49 5.78 -0.28
N ASP A 191 10.16 4.83 -0.93
CA ASP A 191 11.46 5.09 -1.57
C ASP A 191 11.24 5.52 -3.03
N PRO A 192 11.44 6.78 -3.42
CA PRO A 192 11.24 7.25 -4.80
C PRO A 192 12.28 6.71 -5.80
N SER A 193 13.32 6.02 -5.35
CA SER A 193 14.44 5.59 -6.19
C SER A 193 13.98 4.66 -7.32
N PRO A 194 14.42 4.90 -8.56
CA PRO A 194 14.06 4.04 -9.70
C PRO A 194 14.70 2.65 -9.61
N GLU A 195 15.75 2.49 -8.80
CA GLU A 195 16.48 1.23 -8.61
C GLU A 195 16.04 0.45 -7.37
N ALA A 196 15.08 0.98 -6.59
CA ALA A 196 14.61 0.30 -5.38
C ALA A 196 13.97 -1.05 -5.77
N PRO A 197 14.44 -2.20 -5.23
CA PRO A 197 13.90 -3.51 -5.57
C PRO A 197 12.39 -3.61 -5.36
N GLY A 198 11.88 -2.97 -4.30
CA GLY A 198 10.46 -2.92 -3.97
C GLY A 198 9.56 -2.39 -5.06
N ARG A 199 10.07 -1.60 -6.04
CA ARG A 199 9.28 -1.08 -7.16
C ARG A 199 8.56 -2.19 -7.96
N HIS A 200 9.12 -3.40 -7.95
CA HIS A 200 8.64 -4.55 -8.71
C HIS A 200 7.50 -5.33 -8.03
N LEU A 201 7.06 -4.93 -6.83
CA LEU A 201 6.09 -5.68 -6.03
C LEU A 201 4.76 -5.97 -6.76
N PHE A 202 4.37 -5.08 -7.68
CA PHE A 202 3.17 -5.21 -8.51
C PHE A 202 3.48 -5.12 -10.01
N ASP A 203 4.70 -5.47 -10.41
CA ASP A 203 5.04 -5.65 -11.83
C ASP A 203 4.54 -7.01 -12.35
N GLY A 204 4.69 -7.26 -13.66
CA GLY A 204 4.47 -8.55 -14.34
C GLY A 204 3.07 -9.17 -14.23
N VAL A 205 2.12 -8.45 -13.66
CA VAL A 205 0.68 -8.78 -13.62
C VAL A 205 -0.09 -8.26 -14.83
N GLY A 206 0.60 -7.90 -15.92
CA GLY A 206 -0.03 -7.49 -17.18
C GLY A 206 -0.77 -6.15 -17.12
N LEU A 207 -0.51 -5.33 -16.09
CA LEU A 207 -1.05 -3.99 -15.98
C LEU A 207 -0.46 -3.10 -17.07
N SER A 208 -1.33 -2.42 -17.82
CA SER A 208 -0.94 -1.35 -18.74
C SER A 208 -0.21 -0.25 -17.98
N ASP A 209 0.83 0.32 -18.58
CA ASP A 209 1.56 1.40 -17.92
C ASP A 209 0.67 2.65 -17.88
N PRO A 210 0.55 3.34 -16.73
CA PRO A 210 -0.31 4.52 -16.62
C PRO A 210 0.12 5.66 -17.54
N SER A 211 1.33 5.61 -18.14
CA SER A 211 1.77 6.55 -19.18
C SER A 211 1.02 6.41 -20.51
N ASP A 212 0.35 5.27 -20.75
CA ASP A 212 -0.42 5.04 -21.98
C ASP A 212 -1.84 5.63 -21.89
N ALA A 213 -2.31 5.94 -20.67
CA ALA A 213 -3.50 6.73 -20.45
C ALA A 213 -3.11 8.22 -20.36
N HIS A 214 -3.68 9.06 -21.22
CA HIS A 214 -3.43 10.50 -21.23
C HIS A 214 -3.39 11.09 -19.80
N THR A 215 -2.22 11.56 -19.39
CA THR A 215 -1.99 12.36 -18.17
C THR A 215 -2.87 13.62 -18.21
N ALA A 216 -4.10 13.50 -17.74
CA ALA A 216 -4.86 14.64 -17.25
C ALA A 216 -4.19 15.08 -15.95
N SER A 217 -3.59 16.26 -15.98
CA SER A 217 -2.92 16.96 -14.87
C SER A 217 -3.66 16.76 -13.53
N ILE A 218 -3.22 15.79 -12.73
CA ILE A 218 -3.63 15.65 -11.33
C ILE A 218 -2.84 16.71 -10.54
N ALA A 219 -3.44 17.87 -10.32
CA ALA A 219 -2.89 18.86 -9.39
C ALA A 219 -3.00 18.31 -7.95
N PRO A 220 -1.98 18.50 -7.10
CA PRO A 220 -2.04 18.03 -5.71
C PRO A 220 -3.12 18.81 -4.93
N PRO A 221 -3.88 18.14 -4.04
CA PRO A 221 -4.86 18.81 -3.19
C PRO A 221 -4.18 19.71 -2.16
N SER A 222 -4.76 20.89 -1.92
CA SER A 222 -4.35 21.79 -0.83
C SER A 222 -4.68 21.19 0.52
N VAL A 223 -3.71 21.23 1.44
CA VAL A 223 -3.81 20.65 2.78
C VAL A 223 -4.37 21.70 3.72
N ASP A 224 -5.69 21.74 3.86
CA ASP A 224 -6.36 22.37 5.00
C ASP A 224 -7.50 21.43 5.42
N ASP A 225 -7.17 20.44 6.26
CA ASP A 225 -8.08 20.00 7.32
C ASP A 225 -7.36 19.17 8.38
N LYS A 226 -7.65 19.49 9.64
CA LYS A 226 -6.99 18.93 10.83
C LYS A 226 -7.37 17.46 11.01
N LEU A 227 -6.39 16.57 10.87
CA LEU A 227 -6.51 15.15 11.19
C LEU A 227 -6.66 14.93 12.70
N GLY A 228 -7.87 14.58 13.14
CA GLY A 228 -8.13 13.98 14.45
C GLY A 228 -7.63 12.53 14.45
N LEU A 229 -6.42 12.32 14.94
CA LEU A 229 -5.88 11.01 15.28
C LEU A 229 -6.20 10.70 16.75
N ASP A 230 -7.46 10.37 17.04
CA ASP A 230 -7.81 9.66 18.26
C ASP A 230 -8.36 8.29 17.85
N GLY A 231 -7.53 7.26 17.98
CA GLY A 231 -7.98 5.87 17.91
C GLY A 231 -8.78 5.53 19.17
N PRO A 232 -9.75 4.60 19.10
CA PRO A 232 -10.41 4.14 20.30
C PRO A 232 -9.47 3.20 21.08
N GLU A 233 -9.10 3.59 22.29
CA GLU A 233 -8.74 2.62 23.33
C GLU A 233 -9.96 1.75 23.61
N ARG A 234 -9.87 0.43 23.35
CA ARG A 234 -10.35 -0.67 24.21
C ARG A 234 -9.65 -1.98 23.87
#